data_AF-A0A6F8YRH4-F1
#
_entry.id   AF-A0A6F8YRH4-F1
#
_cell.length_a   1.000
_cell.length_b   1.000
_cell.length_c   1.000
_cell.angle_alpha   90.00
_cell.angle_beta   90.00
_cell.angle_gamma   90.00
#
_symmetry.space_group_name_H-M   'P 1'
#
loop_
_entity.id
_entity.type
_entity.pdbx_description
1 polymer ?
#
loop_
_entity_poly.entity_id
_entity_poly.type
_entity_poly.pdbx_seq_one_letter_code
_entity_poly.pdbx_strand_id
1 'polypeptide(L)'
;MVDIDELLPRSRSPRDYLNLVADPRADQEVLRALAAGPYSFVRKVVAQHLLADAQTLAVPLPTEDLDRWDRCHVLASIACHPNADRTVLRRVLRETLALLREPDGRPYAAALALARRPELDPEEILIFAEQQGASRRMRRGLLRNLAARDP
;
A
#
# COMPACT_ATOMS: atom_id res chain seq x y z
N MET A 1 -21.52 3.35 -7.85
CA MET A 1 -20.18 3.21 -8.45
C MET A 1 -20.06 4.36 -9.42
N VAL A 2 -19.48 5.46 -8.95
CA VAL A 2 -19.23 6.67 -9.75
C VAL A 2 -18.56 6.29 -11.07
N ASP A 3 -19.10 6.81 -12.16
CA ASP A 3 -18.43 6.76 -13.45
C ASP A 3 -17.39 7.88 -13.52
N ILE A 4 -16.12 7.52 -13.32
CA ILE A 4 -15.00 8.45 -13.37
C ILE A 4 -14.93 9.14 -14.73
N ASP A 5 -15.36 8.46 -15.79
CA ASP A 5 -15.28 8.99 -17.15
C ASP A 5 -16.20 10.19 -17.36
N GLU A 6 -17.28 10.33 -16.59
CA GLU A 6 -18.15 11.51 -16.58
C GLU A 6 -17.53 12.72 -15.86
N LEU A 7 -16.62 12.48 -14.92
CA LEU A 7 -15.91 13.52 -14.17
C LEU A 7 -14.71 14.08 -14.92
N LEU A 8 -14.29 13.41 -16.01
CA LEU A 8 -13.13 13.78 -16.80
C LEU A 8 -13.51 14.59 -18.04
N PRO A 9 -12.60 15.44 -18.54
CA PRO A 9 -12.79 16.11 -19.83
C PRO A 9 -13.02 15.11 -20.97
N ARG A 10 -13.82 15.48 -21.98
CA ARG A 10 -14.05 14.63 -23.17
C ARG A 10 -12.76 14.21 -23.87
N SER A 11 -11.76 15.10 -23.91
CA SER A 11 -10.41 14.81 -24.39
C SER A 11 -9.49 14.48 -23.22
N ARG A 12 -9.77 13.37 -22.53
CA ARG A 12 -9.00 12.93 -21.36
C ARG A 12 -7.63 12.39 -21.72
N SER A 13 -6.68 12.68 -20.84
CA SER A 13 -5.31 12.19 -20.82
C SER A 13 -5.06 11.45 -19.49
N PRO A 14 -4.04 10.58 -19.43
CA PRO A 14 -3.58 9.97 -18.18
C PRO A 14 -3.37 10.98 -17.03
N ARG A 15 -2.99 12.23 -17.34
CA ARG A 15 -2.78 13.30 -16.37
C ARG A 15 -4.08 13.77 -15.71
N ASP A 16 -5.21 13.69 -16.41
CA ASP A 16 -6.49 14.17 -15.88
C ASP A 16 -6.98 13.31 -14.71
N TYR A 17 -6.65 12.02 -14.71
CA TYR A 17 -6.88 11.14 -13.56
C TYR A 17 -6.06 11.57 -12.33
N LEU A 18 -4.82 12.02 -12.51
CA LEU A 18 -4.01 12.56 -11.40
C LEU A 18 -4.56 13.88 -10.87
N ASN A 19 -5.02 14.75 -11.77
CA ASN A 19 -5.68 15.99 -11.38
C ASN A 19 -6.93 15.68 -10.53
N LEU A 20 -7.68 14.63 -10.87
CA LEU A 20 -8.84 14.21 -10.10
C LEU A 20 -8.48 13.66 -8.70
N VAL A 21 -7.38 12.91 -8.56
CA VAL A 21 -6.89 12.49 -7.23
C VAL A 21 -6.49 13.70 -6.38
N ALA A 22 -5.95 14.75 -7.00
CA ALA A 22 -5.53 15.97 -6.30
C ALA A 22 -6.67 16.96 -6.04
N ASP A 23 -7.86 16.75 -6.61
CA ASP A 23 -9.00 17.63 -6.42
C ASP A 23 -9.52 17.53 -4.98
N PRO A 24 -9.55 18.62 -4.20
CA PRO A 24 -10.09 18.61 -2.83
C PRO A 24 -11.56 18.20 -2.75
N ARG A 25 -12.29 18.23 -3.88
CA ARG A 25 -13.69 17.80 -3.98
C ARG A 25 -13.84 16.31 -4.25
N ALA A 26 -12.75 15.60 -4.55
CA ALA A 26 -12.80 14.16 -4.73
C ALA A 26 -13.17 13.48 -3.40
N ASP A 27 -14.33 12.84 -3.38
CA ASP A 27 -14.81 12.08 -2.24
C ASP A 27 -14.26 10.64 -2.23
N GLN A 28 -14.67 9.86 -1.23
CA GLN A 28 -14.23 8.47 -1.10
C GLN A 28 -14.70 7.58 -2.25
N GLU A 29 -15.85 7.87 -2.88
CA GLU A 29 -16.33 7.07 -4.00
C GLU A 29 -15.48 7.31 -5.24
N VAL A 30 -15.08 8.56 -5.49
CA VAL A 30 -14.14 8.94 -6.55
C VAL A 30 -12.77 8.30 -6.32
N LEU A 31 -12.20 8.41 -5.11
CA LEU A 31 -10.91 7.81 -4.79
C LEU A 31 -10.92 6.30 -4.95
N ARG A 32 -12.00 5.63 -4.53
CA ARG A 32 -12.16 4.18 -4.68
C ARG A 32 -12.28 3.75 -6.13
N ALA A 33 -13.03 4.50 -6.94
CA ALA A 33 -13.12 4.26 -8.36
C ALA A 33 -11.74 4.42 -9.03
N LEU A 34 -10.98 5.46 -8.66
CA LEU A 34 -9.62 5.70 -9.16
C LEU A 34 -8.64 4.60 -8.73
N ALA A 35 -8.77 4.05 -7.52
CA ALA A 35 -8.00 2.91 -7.06
C ALA A 35 -8.29 1.62 -7.86
N ALA A 36 -9.52 1.47 -8.37
CA ALA A 36 -9.93 0.34 -9.22
C ALA A 36 -9.62 0.57 -10.71
N GLY A 37 -9.21 1.78 -11.09
CA GLY A 37 -8.94 2.16 -12.48
C GLY A 37 -7.72 1.45 -13.08
N PRO A 38 -7.58 1.48 -14.42
CA PRO A 38 -6.55 0.71 -15.13
C PRO A 38 -5.13 1.28 -14.94
N TYR A 39 -5.01 2.54 -14.52
CA TYR A 39 -3.73 3.25 -14.50
C TYR A 39 -2.96 3.03 -13.20
N SER A 40 -1.88 2.27 -13.31
CA SER A 40 -1.03 1.90 -12.18
C SER A 40 -0.42 3.11 -11.47
N PHE A 41 -0.04 4.17 -12.20
CA PHE A 41 0.46 5.42 -11.61
C PHE A 41 -0.62 6.20 -10.84
N VAL A 42 -1.89 6.13 -11.23
CA VAL A 42 -3.01 6.75 -10.48
C VAL A 42 -3.20 6.01 -9.16
N ARG A 43 -3.23 4.67 -9.20
CA ARG A 43 -3.38 3.82 -8.01
C ARG A 43 -2.29 4.10 -6.98
N LYS A 44 -1.04 4.34 -7.40
CA LYS A 44 0.07 4.74 -6.50
C LYS A 44 -0.23 6.03 -5.75
N VAL A 45 -0.78 7.03 -6.43
CA VAL A 45 -1.07 8.34 -5.84
C VAL A 45 -2.28 8.23 -4.92
N VAL A 46 -3.31 7.45 -5.28
CA VAL A 46 -4.44 7.17 -4.38
C VAL A 46 -3.98 6.48 -3.09
N ALA A 47 -3.08 5.51 -3.17
CA ALA A 47 -2.53 4.82 -1.99
C ALA A 47 -1.73 5.74 -1.04
N GLN A 48 -1.32 6.92 -1.52
CA GLN A 48 -0.63 7.95 -0.73
C GLN A 48 -1.55 9.08 -0.30
N HIS A 49 -2.79 9.10 -0.79
CA HIS A 49 -3.75 10.17 -0.54
C HIS A 49 -4.24 10.10 0.90
N LEU A 50 -3.94 11.12 1.71
CA LEU A 50 -4.20 11.14 3.17
C LEU A 50 -5.65 10.81 3.55
N LEU A 51 -6.61 11.22 2.71
CA LEU A 51 -8.03 10.97 2.97
C LEU A 51 -8.51 9.60 2.50
N ALA A 52 -7.70 8.79 1.82
CA ALA A 52 -8.12 7.47 1.38
C ALA A 52 -8.52 6.62 2.59
N ASP A 53 -9.76 6.11 2.57
CA ASP A 53 -10.28 5.25 3.62
C ASP A 53 -9.78 3.79 3.48
N ALA A 54 -10.06 2.98 4.50
CA ALA A 54 -9.69 1.57 4.49
C ALA A 54 -10.28 0.82 3.28
N GLN A 55 -11.49 1.16 2.83
CA GLN A 55 -12.11 0.52 1.66
C GLN A 55 -11.37 0.83 0.36
N THR A 56 -10.93 2.08 0.19
CA THR A 56 -10.11 2.55 -0.93
C THR A 56 -8.75 1.89 -0.93
N LEU A 57 -8.10 1.79 0.24
CA LEU A 57 -6.82 1.12 0.42
C LEU A 57 -6.93 -0.42 0.32
N ALA A 58 -8.12 -0.97 0.58
CA ALA A 58 -8.41 -2.39 0.41
C ALA A 58 -8.66 -2.79 -1.04
N VAL A 59 -8.93 -1.83 -1.94
CA VAL A 59 -9.05 -2.12 -3.37
C VAL A 59 -7.79 -2.85 -3.81
N PRO A 60 -7.92 -3.99 -4.49
CA PRO A 60 -6.78 -4.65 -5.10
C PRO A 60 -5.98 -3.64 -5.89
N LEU A 61 -4.76 -3.41 -5.45
CA LEU A 61 -3.75 -2.95 -6.35
C LEU A 61 -3.42 -4.19 -7.17
N PRO A 62 -3.85 -4.34 -8.43
CA PRO A 62 -3.23 -5.32 -9.30
C PRO A 62 -1.76 -4.91 -9.37
N THR A 63 -0.96 -5.61 -8.57
CA THR A 63 0.48 -5.41 -8.51
C THR A 63 1.18 -6.06 -9.70
N GLU A 64 0.44 -6.83 -10.49
CA GLU A 64 0.94 -7.54 -11.67
C GLU A 64 1.42 -6.57 -12.76
N ASP A 65 0.73 -5.44 -12.93
CA ASP A 65 1.12 -4.38 -13.89
C ASP A 65 2.12 -3.37 -13.30
N LEU A 66 2.51 -3.53 -12.04
CA LEU A 66 3.49 -2.69 -11.38
C LEU A 66 4.86 -3.34 -11.48
N ASP A 67 5.87 -2.54 -11.82
CA ASP A 67 7.24 -3.02 -11.67
C ASP A 67 7.55 -3.32 -10.18
N ARG A 68 8.62 -4.08 -9.96
CA ARG A 68 8.99 -4.52 -8.61
C ARG A 68 9.24 -3.35 -7.64
N TRP A 69 9.82 -2.26 -8.12
CA TRP A 69 10.14 -1.10 -7.29
C TRP A 69 8.85 -0.41 -6.84
N ASP A 70 7.93 -0.21 -7.77
CA ASP A 70 6.62 0.36 -7.52
C ASP A 70 5.79 -0.49 -6.57
N ARG A 71 5.79 -1.82 -6.73
CA ARG A 71 5.12 -2.74 -5.79
C ARG A 71 5.63 -2.52 -4.37
N CYS A 72 6.95 -2.44 -4.18
CA CYS A 72 7.55 -2.20 -2.87
C CYS A 72 7.16 -0.82 -2.30
N HIS A 73 7.16 0.22 -3.14
CA HIS A 73 6.79 1.58 -2.75
C HIS A 73 5.33 1.68 -2.30
N VAL A 74 4.41 1.07 -3.05
CA VAL A 74 2.99 1.11 -2.75
C VAL A 74 2.67 0.35 -1.47
N LEU A 75 3.24 -0.85 -1.27
CA LEU A 75 3.06 -1.60 -0.03
C LEU A 75 3.57 -0.81 1.19
N ALA A 76 4.71 -0.13 1.05
CA ALA A 76 5.23 0.73 2.11
C ALA A 76 4.32 1.92 2.39
N SER A 77 3.75 2.53 1.34
CA SER A 77 2.82 3.65 1.47
C SER A 77 1.56 3.25 2.24
N ILE A 78 0.95 2.12 1.88
CA ILE A 78 -0.24 1.62 2.58
C ILE A 78 0.10 1.22 4.03
N ALA A 79 1.23 0.54 4.26
CA ALA A 79 1.65 0.16 5.61
C ALA A 79 1.85 1.38 6.54
N CYS A 80 2.25 2.53 5.99
CA CYS A 80 2.39 3.78 6.73
C CYS A 80 1.07 4.57 6.85
N HIS A 81 0.03 4.21 6.10
CA HIS A 81 -1.18 5.02 6.00
C HIS A 81 -1.96 5.03 7.33
N PRO A 82 -2.41 6.19 7.85
CA PRO A 82 -3.13 6.26 9.13
C PRO A 82 -4.46 5.50 9.08
N ASN A 83 -5.19 5.59 7.95
CA ASN A 83 -6.50 4.95 7.78
C ASN A 83 -6.43 3.47 7.36
N ALA A 84 -5.25 2.87 7.25
CA ALA A 84 -5.13 1.45 6.93
C ALA A 84 -5.53 0.62 8.15
N ASP A 85 -6.68 -0.04 8.07
CA ASP A 85 -7.18 -0.92 9.14
C ASP A 85 -6.46 -2.27 9.16
N ARG A 86 -6.80 -3.11 10.15
CA ARG A 86 -6.22 -4.46 10.31
C ARG A 86 -6.39 -5.32 9.06
N THR A 87 -7.51 -5.21 8.35
CA THR A 87 -7.80 -6.00 7.15
C THR A 87 -6.87 -5.60 6.00
N VAL A 88 -6.73 -4.30 5.76
CA VAL A 88 -5.79 -3.73 4.78
C VAL A 88 -4.36 -4.13 5.13
N LEU A 89 -3.96 -3.95 6.39
CA LEU A 89 -2.59 -4.24 6.84
C LEU A 89 -2.24 -5.73 6.74
N ARG A 90 -3.17 -6.64 7.03
CA ARG A 90 -2.98 -8.09 6.80
C ARG A 90 -2.82 -8.45 5.32
N ARG A 91 -3.49 -7.71 4.42
CA ARG A 91 -3.27 -7.86 2.98
C ARG A 91 -1.85 -7.43 2.61
N VAL A 92 -1.42 -6.25 3.04
CA VAL A 92 -0.06 -5.75 2.80
C VAL A 92 1.00 -6.71 3.37
N LEU A 93 0.74 -7.32 4.53
CA LEU A 93 1.58 -8.35 5.13
C LEU A 93 1.76 -9.55 4.20
N ARG A 94 0.66 -10.12 3.68
CA ARG A 94 0.69 -11.27 2.77
C ARG A 94 1.48 -10.96 1.48
N GLU A 95 1.23 -9.81 0.88
CA GLU A 95 1.94 -9.36 -0.33
C GLU A 95 3.44 -9.12 -0.07
N THR A 96 3.76 -8.52 1.08
CA THR A 96 5.16 -8.31 1.51
C THR A 96 5.89 -9.63 1.72
N LEU A 97 5.21 -10.64 2.29
CA LEU A 97 5.76 -12.00 2.43
C LEU A 97 6.00 -12.65 1.07
N ALA A 98 5.04 -12.54 0.15
CA ALA A 98 5.19 -13.07 -1.21
C ALA A 98 6.40 -12.44 -1.90
N LEU A 99 6.53 -11.12 -1.87
CA LEU A 99 7.67 -10.40 -2.43
C LEU A 99 9.00 -10.77 -1.76
N LEU A 100 9.05 -10.99 -0.45
CA LEU A 100 10.28 -11.42 0.24
C LEU A 100 10.77 -12.80 -0.19
N ARG A 101 9.90 -13.65 -0.75
CA ARG A 101 10.26 -14.97 -1.28
C ARG A 101 10.75 -14.91 -2.71
N GLU A 102 10.43 -13.84 -3.44
CA GLU A 102 10.92 -13.65 -4.79
C GLU A 102 12.43 -13.32 -4.79
N PRO A 103 13.19 -13.82 -5.77
CA PRO A 103 14.55 -13.35 -6.04
C PRO A 103 14.55 -11.82 -6.16
N ASP A 104 15.50 -11.18 -5.50
CA ASP A 104 15.66 -9.71 -5.47
C ASP A 104 14.45 -8.90 -4.99
N GLY A 105 13.44 -9.55 -4.39
CA GLY A 105 12.41 -8.86 -3.64
C GLY A 105 13.00 -8.21 -2.39
N ARG A 106 12.85 -6.89 -2.27
CA ARG A 106 13.35 -6.10 -1.13
C ARG A 106 12.26 -5.17 -0.56
N PRO A 107 11.07 -5.67 -0.18
CA PRO A 107 9.98 -4.84 0.36
C PRO A 107 10.22 -4.45 1.82
N TYR A 108 11.47 -4.11 2.18
CA TYR A 108 11.90 -3.91 3.56
C TYR A 108 11.22 -2.71 4.20
N ALA A 109 10.95 -1.65 3.43
CA ALA A 109 10.21 -0.50 3.93
C ALA A 109 8.81 -0.89 4.40
N ALA A 110 8.09 -1.72 3.63
CA ALA A 110 6.77 -2.23 4.00
C ALA A 110 6.85 -3.11 5.25
N ALA A 111 7.78 -4.07 5.30
CA ALA A 111 7.96 -4.94 6.48
C ALA A 111 8.25 -4.14 7.76
N LEU A 112 9.10 -3.11 7.66
CA LEU A 112 9.44 -2.26 8.81
C LEU A 112 8.28 -1.34 9.22
N ALA A 113 7.49 -0.84 8.26
CA ALA A 113 6.29 -0.07 8.54
C ALA A 113 5.22 -0.93 9.24
N LEU A 114 4.96 -2.14 8.74
CA LEU A 114 4.06 -3.12 9.38
C LEU A 114 4.49 -3.44 10.82
N ALA A 115 5.80 -3.56 11.08
CA ALA A 115 6.34 -3.77 12.42
C ALA A 115 6.08 -2.62 13.41
N ARG A 116 5.56 -1.47 12.96
CA ARG A 116 5.13 -0.36 13.84
C ARG A 116 3.62 -0.29 14.05
N ARG A 117 2.84 -1.10 13.32
CA ARG A 117 1.38 -1.06 13.34
C ARG A 117 0.79 -1.76 14.55
N PRO A 118 0.12 -1.06 15.49
CA PRO A 118 -0.52 -1.69 16.64
C PRO A 118 -1.70 -2.59 16.23
N GLU A 119 -2.24 -2.41 15.03
CA GLU A 119 -3.35 -3.22 14.51
C GLU A 119 -2.94 -4.65 14.16
N LEU A 120 -1.64 -4.96 14.13
CA LEU A 120 -1.10 -6.29 13.81
C LEU A 120 -0.38 -6.88 15.02
N ASP A 121 -0.54 -8.18 15.23
CA ASP A 121 0.07 -8.83 16.39
C ASP A 121 1.57 -9.03 16.16
N PRO A 122 2.44 -8.91 17.18
CA PRO A 122 3.88 -9.10 17.02
C PRO A 122 4.26 -10.44 16.36
N GLU A 123 3.53 -11.51 16.66
CA GLU A 123 3.72 -12.84 16.06
C GLU A 123 3.45 -12.86 14.55
N GLU A 124 2.43 -12.12 14.09
CA GLU A 124 2.13 -11.97 12.66
C GLU A 124 3.28 -11.28 11.92
N ILE A 125 4.06 -10.43 12.60
CA ILE A 125 5.19 -9.70 12.02
C ILE A 125 6.48 -10.53 12.05
N LEU A 126 6.72 -11.31 13.11
CA LEU A 126 7.96 -12.06 13.31
C LEU A 126 8.24 -13.07 12.17
N ILE A 127 7.20 -13.57 11.51
CA ILE A 127 7.31 -14.43 10.32
C ILE A 127 8.18 -13.83 9.20
N PHE A 128 8.29 -12.49 9.10
CA PHE A 128 9.20 -11.86 8.14
C PHE A 128 10.66 -12.20 8.39
N ALA A 129 11.07 -12.40 9.66
CA ALA A 129 12.46 -12.68 10.01
C ALA A 129 12.92 -14.07 9.52
N GLU A 130 11.97 -14.98 9.33
CA GLU A 130 12.22 -16.36 8.90
C GLU A 130 12.39 -16.50 7.38
N GLN A 131 12.03 -15.47 6.61
CA GLN A 131 12.07 -15.54 5.15
C GLN A 131 13.52 -15.48 4.62
N GLN A 132 13.80 -16.22 3.55
CA GLN A 132 15.12 -16.25 2.90
C GLN A 132 15.55 -14.86 2.40
N GLY A 133 14.63 -14.09 1.81
CA GLY A 133 14.90 -12.73 1.33
C GLY A 133 15.05 -11.67 2.42
N ALA A 134 14.85 -12.02 3.70
CA ALA A 134 15.10 -11.11 4.81
C ALA A 134 16.60 -10.86 4.98
N SER A 135 17.02 -9.60 4.93
CA SER A 135 18.40 -9.23 5.23
C SER A 135 18.63 -9.14 6.75
N ARG A 136 19.89 -9.25 7.21
CA ARG A 136 20.24 -9.01 8.61
C ARG A 136 19.79 -7.63 9.11
N ARG A 137 19.90 -6.60 8.25
CA ARG A 137 19.44 -5.23 8.54
C ARG A 137 17.94 -5.16 8.73
N MET A 138 17.16 -5.82 7.86
CA MET A 138 15.71 -5.89 7.98
C MET A 138 15.30 -6.57 9.29
N ARG A 139 15.86 -7.76 9.59
CA ARG A 139 15.58 -8.50 10.83
C ARG A 139 15.81 -7.64 12.08
N ARG A 140 16.97 -6.98 12.17
CA ARG A 140 17.28 -6.07 13.29
C ARG A 140 16.34 -4.86 13.34
N GLY A 141 15.93 -4.32 12.20
CA GLY A 141 14.96 -3.22 12.14
C GLY A 141 13.58 -3.65 12.65
N LEU A 142 13.14 -4.84 12.27
CA LEU A 142 11.86 -5.42 12.68
C LEU A 142 11.79 -5.61 14.19
N LEU A 143 12.80 -6.25 14.79
CA LEU A 143 12.87 -6.45 16.24
C LEU A 143 12.87 -5.13 17.01
N ARG A 144 13.59 -4.12 16.51
CA ARG A 144 13.62 -2.78 17.14
C ARG A 144 12.26 -2.08 17.08
N ASN A 145 11.58 -2.16 15.94
CA ASN A 145 10.26 -1.54 15.81
C ASN A 145 9.22 -2.26 16.69
N LEU A 146 9.27 -3.59 16.79
CA LEU A 146 8.40 -4.35 17.67
C LEU A 146 8.64 -4.03 19.16
N ALA A 147 9.90 -3.97 19.59
CA ALA A 147 10.26 -3.62 20.95
C ALA A 147 9.91 -2.17 21.34
N ALA A 148 9.73 -1.29 20.35
CA ALA A 148 9.34 0.10 20.55
C ALA A 148 7.81 0.31 20.50
N ARG A 149 7.02 -0.75 20.32
CA ARG A 149 5.56 -0.65 20.47
C ARG A 149 5.24 -0.55 21.95
N ASP A 150 4.48 0.48 22.32
CA ASP A 150 3.93 0.57 23.67
C ASP A 150 2.94 -0.60 23.89
N PRO A 151 2.89 -1.16 25.11
CA PRO A 151 1.99 -2.27 25.46
C PRO A 151 0.51 -1.89 25.47
#